data_AF-A0AAN7CXN7-F1
#
_entry.id   AF-A0AAN7CXN7-F1
#
_cell.length_a   1.000
_cell.length_b   1.000
_cell.length_c   1.000
_cell.angle_alpha   90.00
_cell.angle_beta   90.00
_cell.angle_gamma   90.00
#
_symmetry.space_group_name_H-M   'P 1'
#
loop_
_entity.id
_entity.type
_entity.pdbx_description
1 polymer ?
#
loop_
_entity_poly.entity_id
_entity_poly.type
_entity_poly.pdbx_seq_one_letter_code
_entity_poly.pdbx_strand_id
1 'polypeptide(L)'
;MTSLQTHAGLSEDGIRCLEEALVASSYVESHGVPPSGLACGLGIKYYRPDGSEYTLRDVPLRAILAVVRNRINNNRGNVIPRNRRKEIFDKVMAALPEDHRSKVVWEDGPAPLDPNAEPVTPFSAPRTVKEKSNAALMDDLARAVGLDSDTKRSISAQITWTDGCAEGKAACMLTGGTWEVKGGRLKRDHTLEDVPTCYVRDRIMDYINKLVPEEKKTAARKAVFSDLNDDEINAYSAMIAEEAAAAENESMEVLPAQRKSQPQDSEELLCDIDDTVDLTPHAEPVVRQKPRRKPILHSVVWPPHFNQNPLPVERLVNVDGDIYHDCDQIRAMIKRFVEGGMWSIDDFRLALTTAAGEVSIEHFNTFLRHKGPRNGIRCKAFDLCWEFFYRREKLSLPLTGADPCTDEDLLEERAKKRPNAAGDAGGSRGGKRSRR
;
A
#
# COMPACT_ATOMS: atom_id res chain seq x y z
N MET A 1 10.65 -22.93 -31.73
CA MET A 1 9.92 -21.75 -32.26
C MET A 1 8.46 -22.04 -32.62
N THR A 2 7.94 -23.27 -32.40
CA THR A 2 6.54 -23.64 -32.74
C THR A 2 5.67 -24.02 -31.53
N SER A 3 6.08 -23.72 -30.28
CA SER A 3 5.44 -24.31 -29.07
C SER A 3 4.80 -23.33 -28.08
N LEU A 4 4.54 -22.09 -28.48
CA LEU A 4 3.70 -21.14 -27.72
C LEU A 4 2.35 -20.87 -28.40
N GLN A 5 2.35 -20.95 -29.74
CA GLN A 5 1.24 -20.61 -30.64
C GLN A 5 -0.02 -21.46 -30.42
N THR A 6 0.10 -22.72 -30.01
CA THR A 6 -1.04 -23.67 -30.07
C THR A 6 -1.89 -23.71 -28.79
N HIS A 7 -1.49 -23.04 -27.70
CA HIS A 7 -1.88 -23.56 -26.39
C HIS A 7 -2.32 -22.56 -25.30
N ALA A 8 -2.02 -21.26 -25.41
CA ALA A 8 -2.40 -20.26 -24.41
C ALA A 8 -3.70 -19.49 -24.71
N GLY A 9 -4.30 -19.67 -25.89
CA GLY A 9 -5.41 -18.82 -26.36
C GLY A 9 -5.00 -17.35 -26.57
N LEU A 10 -3.71 -17.05 -26.49
CA LEU A 10 -3.11 -15.77 -26.82
C LEU A 10 -2.75 -15.80 -28.31
N SER A 11 -3.00 -14.70 -29.02
CA SER A 11 -2.51 -14.54 -30.39
C SER A 11 -0.99 -14.61 -30.43
N GLU A 12 -0.42 -14.94 -31.58
CA GLU A 12 1.05 -14.92 -31.78
C GLU A 12 1.64 -13.57 -31.38
N ASP A 13 0.93 -12.49 -31.74
CA ASP A 13 1.28 -11.14 -31.34
C ASP A 13 1.23 -10.95 -29.82
N GLY A 14 0.25 -11.54 -29.13
CA GLY A 14 0.13 -11.45 -27.67
C GLY A 14 1.27 -12.14 -26.92
N ILE A 15 1.74 -13.26 -27.44
CA ILE A 15 2.90 -13.98 -26.87
C ILE A 15 4.19 -13.21 -27.16
N ARG A 16 4.39 -12.79 -28.40
CA ARG A 16 5.53 -11.95 -28.77
C ARG A 16 5.58 -10.68 -27.93
N CYS A 17 4.43 -10.04 -27.70
CA CYS A 17 4.32 -8.89 -26.81
C CYS A 17 4.73 -9.20 -25.37
N LEU A 18 4.36 -10.38 -24.85
CA LEU A 18 4.71 -10.77 -23.49
C LEU A 18 6.21 -11.03 -23.36
N GLU A 19 6.81 -11.74 -24.31
CA GLU A 19 8.25 -12.00 -24.36
C GLU A 19 9.04 -10.70 -24.47
N GLU A 20 8.68 -9.82 -25.41
CA GLU A 20 9.34 -8.54 -25.61
C GLU A 20 9.19 -7.63 -24.38
N ALA A 21 8.02 -7.62 -23.74
CA ALA A 21 7.81 -6.88 -22.50
C ALA A 21 8.64 -7.42 -21.32
N LEU A 22 8.79 -8.75 -21.22
CA LEU A 22 9.63 -9.40 -20.20
C LEU A 22 11.10 -9.06 -20.38
N VAL A 23 11.61 -9.20 -21.60
CA VAL A 23 12.99 -8.88 -21.96
C VAL A 23 13.27 -7.39 -21.73
N ALA A 24 12.41 -6.51 -22.21
CA ALA A 24 12.54 -5.07 -22.05
C ALA A 24 12.54 -4.66 -20.57
N SER A 25 11.57 -5.13 -19.79
CA SER A 25 11.44 -4.76 -18.37
C SER A 25 12.65 -5.23 -17.56
N SER A 26 13.08 -6.49 -17.77
CA SER A 26 14.25 -7.06 -17.13
C SER A 26 15.54 -6.36 -17.51
N TYR A 27 15.71 -5.99 -18.79
CA TYR A 27 16.87 -5.27 -19.27
C TYR A 27 16.97 -3.87 -18.63
N VAL A 28 15.85 -3.13 -18.63
CA VAL A 28 15.76 -1.78 -18.03
C VAL A 28 16.10 -1.82 -16.54
N GLU A 29 15.55 -2.79 -15.81
CA GLU A 29 15.79 -2.99 -14.38
C GLU A 29 17.26 -3.35 -14.09
N SER A 30 17.82 -4.31 -14.83
CA SER A 30 19.21 -4.77 -14.64
C SER A 30 20.27 -3.72 -15.01
N HIS A 31 19.94 -2.76 -15.86
CA HIS A 31 20.87 -1.71 -16.32
C HIS A 31 20.59 -0.33 -15.71
N GLY A 32 19.73 -0.25 -14.69
CA GLY A 32 19.43 0.99 -13.97
C GLY A 32 18.83 2.08 -14.86
N VAL A 33 18.20 1.69 -15.98
CA VAL A 33 17.57 2.63 -16.89
C VAL A 33 16.23 3.04 -16.28
N PRO A 34 15.94 4.33 -16.08
CA PRO A 34 14.67 4.74 -15.50
C PRO A 34 13.51 4.35 -16.44
N PRO A 35 12.44 3.70 -15.94
CA PRO A 35 11.30 3.22 -16.76
C PRO A 35 10.61 4.31 -17.58
N SER A 36 10.81 5.58 -17.22
CA SER A 36 10.17 6.74 -17.83
C SER A 36 10.80 7.23 -19.14
N GLY A 37 11.88 6.60 -19.63
CA GLY A 37 12.68 7.12 -20.75
C GLY A 37 12.65 6.29 -22.04
N LEU A 38 12.34 5.01 -21.98
CA LEU A 38 12.19 4.15 -23.15
C LEU A 38 10.73 3.73 -23.24
N ALA A 39 10.09 4.07 -24.35
CA ALA A 39 9.00 3.22 -24.82
C ALA A 39 9.62 1.82 -24.96
N CYS A 40 9.19 0.86 -24.15
CA CYS A 40 9.47 -0.56 -24.39
C CYS A 40 8.78 -0.93 -25.71
N GLY A 41 9.43 -0.56 -26.81
CA GLY A 41 8.91 -0.75 -28.14
C GLY A 41 8.93 -2.24 -28.44
N LEU A 42 7.78 -2.74 -28.86
CA LEU A 42 7.69 -4.06 -29.45
C LEU A 42 8.64 -4.13 -30.65
N GLY A 43 9.40 -5.22 -30.77
CA GLY A 43 10.43 -5.40 -31.80
C GLY A 43 11.78 -4.70 -31.55
N ILE A 44 12.00 -4.06 -30.40
CA ILE A 44 13.31 -3.50 -30.04
C ILE A 44 14.22 -4.62 -29.50
N LYS A 45 15.41 -4.75 -30.11
CA LYS A 45 16.47 -5.62 -29.60
C LYS A 45 17.28 -4.89 -28.53
N TYR A 46 17.54 -5.57 -27.43
CA TYR A 46 18.38 -5.09 -26.34
C TYR A 46 19.75 -5.78 -26.42
N TYR A 47 20.82 -5.06 -26.11
CA TYR A 47 22.20 -5.57 -26.22
C TYR A 47 22.96 -5.33 -24.93
N ARG A 48 23.73 -6.32 -24.50
CA ARG A 48 24.65 -6.23 -23.36
C ARG A 48 25.83 -5.28 -23.69
N PRO A 49 26.60 -4.83 -22.69
CA PRO A 49 27.79 -4.00 -22.90
C PRO A 49 28.86 -4.64 -23.81
N ASP A 50 28.90 -5.96 -23.90
CA ASP A 50 29.80 -6.71 -24.79
C ASP A 50 29.29 -6.83 -26.24
N GLY A 51 28.13 -6.23 -26.55
CA GLY A 51 27.51 -6.24 -27.87
C GLY A 51 26.62 -7.45 -28.17
N SER A 52 26.49 -8.42 -27.24
CA SER A 52 25.65 -9.59 -27.42
C SER A 52 24.16 -9.29 -27.13
N GLU A 53 23.23 -9.91 -27.86
CA GLU A 53 21.79 -9.66 -27.71
C GLU A 53 21.26 -10.18 -26.35
N TYR A 54 20.58 -9.32 -25.59
CA TYR A 54 19.89 -9.64 -24.36
C TYR A 54 18.51 -10.23 -24.69
N THR A 55 18.31 -11.47 -24.31
CA THR A 55 17.16 -12.29 -24.73
C THR A 55 16.38 -12.80 -23.52
N LEU A 56 15.31 -13.57 -23.77
CA LEU A 56 14.54 -14.21 -22.70
C LEU A 56 15.39 -15.14 -21.81
N ARG A 57 16.51 -15.69 -22.33
CA ARG A 57 17.45 -16.51 -21.55
C ARG A 57 18.16 -15.74 -20.44
N ASP A 58 18.24 -14.42 -20.59
CA ASP A 58 18.90 -13.52 -19.63
C ASP A 58 17.95 -13.01 -18.57
N VAL A 59 16.64 -13.17 -18.80
CA VAL A 59 15.62 -12.78 -17.85
C VAL A 59 15.61 -13.77 -16.70
N PRO A 60 15.83 -13.33 -15.45
CA PRO A 60 15.79 -14.24 -14.31
C PRO A 60 14.44 -14.96 -14.23
N LEU A 61 14.45 -16.29 -14.06
CA LEU A 61 13.24 -17.12 -13.96
C LEU A 61 12.17 -16.51 -13.04
N ARG A 62 12.58 -15.96 -11.89
CA ARG A 62 11.68 -15.28 -10.94
C ARG A 62 10.84 -14.17 -11.57
N ALA A 63 11.42 -13.37 -12.46
CA ALA A 63 10.75 -12.24 -13.09
C ALA A 63 9.73 -12.75 -14.13
N ILE A 64 10.11 -13.79 -14.87
CA ILE A 64 9.21 -14.51 -15.78
C ILE A 64 8.01 -15.05 -15.00
N LEU A 65 8.25 -15.76 -13.89
CA LEU A 65 7.19 -16.34 -13.05
C LEU A 65 6.26 -15.30 -12.45
N ALA A 66 6.79 -14.19 -11.93
CA ALA A 66 5.98 -13.13 -11.34
C ALA A 66 5.01 -12.53 -12.37
N VAL A 67 5.49 -12.25 -13.57
CA VAL A 67 4.65 -11.68 -14.65
C VAL A 67 3.64 -12.71 -15.15
N VAL A 68 4.05 -13.96 -15.36
CA VAL A 68 3.16 -15.03 -15.83
C VAL A 68 2.06 -15.30 -14.80
N ARG A 69 2.40 -15.44 -13.51
CA ARG A 69 1.42 -15.60 -12.42
C ARG A 69 0.48 -14.39 -12.33
N ASN A 70 1.01 -13.17 -12.38
CA ASN A 70 0.19 -11.96 -12.34
C ASN A 70 -0.76 -11.88 -13.55
N ARG A 71 -0.31 -12.26 -14.76
CA ARG A 71 -1.18 -12.31 -15.94
C ARG A 71 -2.23 -13.40 -15.86
N ILE A 72 -1.88 -14.57 -15.32
CA ILE A 72 -2.84 -15.67 -15.13
C ILE A 72 -3.89 -15.30 -14.08
N ASN A 73 -3.48 -14.61 -13.01
CA ASN A 73 -4.36 -14.28 -11.87
C ASN A 73 -5.14 -12.97 -12.04
N ASN A 74 -4.56 -11.93 -12.64
CA ASN A 74 -5.05 -10.53 -12.60
C ASN A 74 -5.29 -9.92 -13.99
N ASN A 75 -5.66 -10.72 -14.99
CA ASN A 75 -5.94 -10.17 -16.32
C ASN A 75 -7.17 -9.26 -16.28
N ARG A 76 -6.96 -7.94 -16.37
CA ARG A 76 -7.95 -6.85 -16.29
C ARG A 76 -8.96 -6.90 -17.45
N GLY A 77 -9.81 -7.93 -17.47
CA GLY A 77 -10.89 -8.09 -18.46
C GLY A 77 -11.15 -9.53 -18.90
N ASN A 78 -10.26 -10.49 -18.60
CA ASN A 78 -10.42 -11.90 -18.96
C ASN A 78 -9.75 -12.80 -17.91
N VAL A 79 -10.40 -12.97 -16.77
CA VAL A 79 -9.92 -13.85 -15.69
C VAL A 79 -9.79 -15.27 -16.26
N ILE A 80 -8.58 -15.81 -16.25
CA ILE A 80 -8.35 -17.20 -16.64
C ILE A 80 -9.04 -18.10 -15.60
N PRO A 81 -9.97 -18.98 -16.00
CA PRO A 81 -10.62 -19.91 -15.09
C PRO A 81 -9.60 -20.73 -14.31
N ARG A 82 -9.82 -20.90 -12.99
CA ARG A 82 -8.85 -21.55 -12.07
C ARG A 82 -8.40 -22.93 -12.57
N ASN A 83 -9.35 -23.75 -13.04
CA ASN A 83 -9.10 -25.07 -13.60
C ASN A 83 -8.21 -25.09 -14.86
N ARG A 84 -7.99 -23.94 -15.52
CA ARG A 84 -7.12 -23.78 -16.68
C ARG A 84 -5.79 -23.10 -16.38
N ARG A 85 -5.60 -22.59 -15.16
CA ARG A 85 -4.41 -21.81 -14.79
C ARG A 85 -3.15 -22.67 -14.79
N LYS A 86 -3.21 -23.86 -14.18
CA LYS A 86 -2.12 -24.84 -14.20
C LYS A 86 -1.76 -25.25 -15.63
N GLU A 87 -2.77 -25.61 -16.43
CA GLU A 87 -2.60 -25.96 -17.85
C GLU A 87 -1.85 -24.85 -18.60
N ILE A 88 -2.29 -23.60 -18.47
CA ILE A 88 -1.67 -22.44 -19.14
C ILE A 88 -0.28 -22.14 -18.59
N PHE A 89 -0.08 -22.28 -17.29
CA PHE A 89 1.23 -22.12 -16.68
C PHE A 89 2.22 -23.16 -17.20
N ASP A 90 1.88 -24.45 -17.15
CA ASP A 90 2.72 -25.55 -17.62
C ASP A 90 3.08 -25.34 -19.10
N LYS A 91 2.14 -24.84 -19.91
CA LYS A 91 2.36 -24.49 -21.32
C LYS A 91 3.34 -23.34 -21.50
N VAL A 92 3.23 -22.27 -20.72
CA VAL A 92 4.19 -21.15 -20.77
C VAL A 92 5.58 -21.63 -20.32
N MET A 93 5.64 -22.43 -19.26
CA MET A 93 6.90 -22.97 -18.74
C MET A 93 7.59 -23.91 -19.73
N ALA A 94 6.83 -24.75 -20.44
CA ALA A 94 7.36 -25.64 -21.48
C ALA A 94 8.00 -24.88 -22.65
N ALA A 95 7.62 -23.62 -22.87
CA ALA A 95 8.20 -22.78 -23.92
C ALA A 95 9.49 -22.07 -23.52
N LEU A 96 9.79 -22.01 -22.22
CA LEU A 96 11.03 -21.43 -21.74
C LEU A 96 12.25 -22.27 -22.13
N PRO A 97 13.46 -21.70 -22.08
CA PRO A 97 14.70 -22.45 -22.32
C PRO A 97 14.87 -23.59 -21.29
N GLU A 98 15.59 -24.66 -21.67
CA GLU A 98 15.59 -25.95 -20.94
C GLU A 98 16.06 -25.84 -19.48
N ASP A 99 17.00 -24.94 -19.21
CA ASP A 99 17.51 -24.57 -17.89
C ASP A 99 16.46 -23.96 -16.94
N HIS A 100 15.33 -23.49 -17.48
CA HIS A 100 14.20 -22.92 -16.75
C HIS A 100 13.05 -23.91 -16.49
N ARG A 101 12.98 -25.04 -17.22
CA ARG A 101 11.81 -25.95 -17.23
C ARG A 101 11.68 -26.84 -16.00
N SER A 102 12.79 -27.25 -15.40
CA SER A 102 12.83 -28.29 -14.35
C SER A 102 12.64 -27.77 -12.93
N LYS A 103 12.48 -26.45 -12.73
CA LYS A 103 12.59 -25.80 -11.42
C LYS A 103 11.28 -25.24 -10.87
N VAL A 104 10.15 -25.37 -11.57
CA VAL A 104 8.94 -24.67 -11.17
C VAL A 104 7.69 -25.52 -11.29
N VAL A 105 6.97 -25.59 -10.18
CA VAL A 105 5.65 -26.20 -10.08
C VAL A 105 4.61 -25.08 -9.97
N TRP A 106 3.49 -25.22 -10.66
CA TRP A 106 2.32 -24.39 -10.37
C TRP A 106 1.72 -24.84 -9.05
N GLU A 107 1.85 -24.00 -8.03
CA GLU A 107 1.05 -24.10 -6.82
C GLU A 107 -0.25 -23.37 -7.11
N ASP A 108 -1.36 -24.12 -7.10
CA ASP A 108 -2.66 -23.51 -6.99
C ASP A 108 -2.63 -22.75 -5.66
N GLY A 109 -2.55 -21.41 -5.71
CA GLY A 109 -2.67 -20.58 -4.52
C GLY A 109 -3.95 -20.93 -3.75
N PRO A 110 -4.12 -20.44 -2.51
CA PRO A 110 -5.20 -20.87 -1.63
C PRO A 110 -6.55 -20.90 -2.36
N ALA A 111 -7.38 -21.90 -2.05
CA ALA A 111 -8.74 -21.97 -2.58
C ALA A 111 -9.40 -20.58 -2.43
N PRO A 112 -10.15 -20.10 -3.44
CA PRO A 112 -10.84 -18.83 -3.26
C PRO A 112 -11.73 -19.03 -2.04
N LEU A 113 -11.67 -18.10 -1.11
CA LEU A 113 -12.55 -18.09 0.04
C LEU A 113 -13.99 -18.26 -0.48
N ASP A 114 -14.68 -19.30 -0.05
CA ASP A 114 -16.08 -19.55 -0.40
C ASP A 114 -16.94 -19.35 0.86
N PRO A 115 -17.57 -18.17 1.01
CA PRO A 115 -18.48 -17.87 2.11
C PRO A 115 -19.66 -18.83 2.24
N ASN A 116 -20.00 -19.54 1.16
CA ASN A 116 -21.11 -20.50 1.11
C ASN A 116 -20.65 -21.94 1.35
N ALA A 117 -19.35 -22.17 1.55
CA ALA A 117 -18.85 -23.47 1.98
C ALA A 117 -19.38 -23.80 3.38
N GLU A 118 -19.25 -25.06 3.76
CA GLU A 118 -19.54 -25.46 5.14
C GLU A 118 -18.67 -24.62 6.10
N PRO A 119 -19.27 -24.10 7.19
CA PRO A 119 -18.54 -23.27 8.14
C PRO A 119 -17.32 -24.01 8.66
N VAL A 120 -16.16 -23.33 8.62
CA VAL A 120 -14.87 -23.89 9.03
C VAL A 120 -14.89 -24.28 10.51
N THR A 121 -15.65 -23.53 11.32
CA THR A 121 -15.80 -23.80 12.75
C THR A 121 -17.23 -24.26 13.11
N PRO A 122 -17.38 -25.14 14.10
CA PRO A 122 -18.70 -25.56 14.59
C PRO A 122 -19.46 -24.44 15.34
N PHE A 123 -18.82 -23.30 15.60
CA PHE A 123 -19.37 -22.16 16.34
C PHE A 123 -19.92 -21.05 15.43
N SER A 124 -19.55 -21.09 14.14
CA SER A 124 -20.00 -20.13 13.13
C SER A 124 -21.48 -20.31 12.81
N ALA A 125 -21.99 -21.54 12.87
CA ALA A 125 -23.42 -21.80 12.67
C ALA A 125 -24.24 -21.34 13.89
N PRO A 126 -25.31 -20.53 13.69
CA PRO A 126 -26.19 -20.16 14.78
C PRO A 126 -26.93 -21.39 15.33
N ARG A 127 -27.04 -21.49 16.67
CA ARG A 127 -27.65 -22.66 17.34
C ARG A 127 -29.11 -22.48 17.74
N THR A 128 -29.60 -21.24 17.73
CA THR A 128 -30.93 -20.90 18.25
C THR A 128 -31.97 -20.80 17.15
N VAL A 129 -33.19 -21.26 17.42
CA VAL A 129 -34.35 -21.13 16.50
C VAL A 129 -34.70 -19.68 16.15
N LYS A 130 -34.27 -18.71 16.97
CA LYS A 130 -34.37 -17.27 16.70
C LYS A 130 -33.00 -16.70 16.33
N GLU A 131 -32.53 -17.03 15.14
CA GLU A 131 -31.28 -16.52 14.62
C GLU A 131 -31.32 -14.99 14.54
N LYS A 132 -30.28 -14.34 15.07
CA LYS A 132 -30.09 -12.90 14.86
C LYS A 132 -29.81 -12.68 13.37
N SER A 133 -30.40 -11.65 12.78
CA SER A 133 -30.02 -11.22 11.43
C SER A 133 -28.59 -10.68 11.42
N ASN A 134 -27.96 -10.64 10.24
CA ASN A 134 -26.62 -10.09 10.11
C ASN A 134 -26.57 -8.61 10.53
N ALA A 135 -27.61 -7.83 10.23
CA ALA A 135 -27.75 -6.47 10.75
C ALA A 135 -27.76 -6.42 12.29
N ALA A 136 -28.48 -7.32 12.96
CA ALA A 136 -28.54 -7.37 14.42
C ALA A 136 -27.20 -7.75 15.05
N LEU A 137 -26.44 -8.67 14.44
CA LEU A 137 -25.08 -9.00 14.87
C LEU A 137 -24.16 -7.76 14.81
N MET A 138 -24.24 -7.01 13.72
CA MET A 138 -23.49 -5.76 13.56
C MET A 138 -23.93 -4.65 14.53
N ASP A 139 -25.23 -4.58 14.87
CA ASP A 139 -25.74 -3.65 15.88
C ASP A 139 -25.23 -3.98 17.29
N ASP A 140 -25.19 -5.27 17.64
CA ASP A 140 -24.65 -5.70 18.93
C ASP A 140 -23.14 -5.44 19.03
N LEU A 141 -22.39 -5.68 17.94
CA LEU A 141 -20.97 -5.29 17.87
C LEU A 141 -20.81 -3.79 18.06
N ALA A 142 -21.54 -2.98 17.28
CA ALA A 142 -21.45 -1.52 17.32
C ALA A 142 -21.75 -0.96 18.71
N ARG A 143 -22.80 -1.48 19.37
CA ARG A 143 -23.16 -1.09 20.74
C ARG A 143 -22.08 -1.48 21.75
N ALA A 144 -21.53 -2.69 21.65
CA ALA A 144 -20.58 -3.20 22.62
C ALA A 144 -19.23 -2.47 22.60
N VAL A 145 -18.75 -2.09 21.41
CA VAL A 145 -17.43 -1.43 21.28
C VAL A 145 -17.52 0.09 21.11
N GLY A 146 -18.70 0.62 20.79
CA GLY A 146 -18.95 2.04 20.54
C GLY A 146 -18.60 2.47 19.12
N LEU A 147 -18.94 1.65 18.11
CA LEU A 147 -18.72 2.03 16.71
C LEU A 147 -19.70 3.13 16.29
N ASP A 148 -19.19 4.13 15.58
CA ASP A 148 -20.04 5.06 14.87
C ASP A 148 -20.71 4.38 13.65
N SER A 149 -21.72 5.06 13.10
CA SER A 149 -22.52 4.54 11.99
C SER A 149 -21.74 4.35 10.69
N ASP A 150 -20.69 5.15 10.45
CA ASP A 150 -19.88 5.05 9.24
C ASP A 150 -18.92 3.87 9.35
N THR A 151 -18.25 3.70 10.49
CA THR A 151 -17.40 2.54 10.77
C THR A 151 -18.20 1.23 10.69
N LYS A 152 -19.38 1.17 11.31
CA LYS A 152 -20.29 0.01 11.18
C LYS A 152 -20.60 -0.29 9.71
N ARG A 153 -20.94 0.75 8.91
CA ARG A 153 -21.27 0.60 7.49
C ARG A 153 -20.08 0.12 6.67
N SER A 154 -18.88 0.65 6.94
CA SER A 154 -17.64 0.25 6.30
C SER A 154 -17.34 -1.23 6.52
N ILE A 155 -17.43 -1.71 7.77
CA ILE A 155 -17.21 -3.14 8.10
C ILE A 155 -18.23 -4.02 7.37
N SER A 156 -19.53 -3.69 7.44
CA SER A 156 -20.57 -4.44 6.74
C SER A 156 -20.31 -4.51 5.23
N ALA A 157 -19.87 -3.41 4.62
CA ALA A 157 -19.59 -3.36 3.19
C ALA A 157 -18.33 -4.15 2.80
N GLN A 158 -17.29 -4.17 3.65
CA GLN A 158 -16.11 -5.01 3.43
C GLN A 158 -16.45 -6.50 3.48
N ILE A 159 -17.25 -6.93 4.47
CA ILE A 159 -17.72 -8.33 4.57
C ILE A 159 -18.51 -8.70 3.31
N THR A 160 -19.46 -7.84 2.92
CA THR A 160 -20.31 -8.03 1.74
C THR A 160 -19.49 -8.06 0.44
N TRP A 161 -18.53 -7.16 0.29
CA TRP A 161 -17.67 -7.11 -0.91
C TRP A 161 -16.77 -8.34 -1.01
N THR A 162 -16.22 -8.80 0.11
CA THR A 162 -15.40 -10.01 0.15
C THR A 162 -16.21 -11.24 -0.27
N ASP A 163 -17.46 -11.36 0.22
CA ASP A 163 -18.39 -12.38 -0.23
C ASP A 163 -18.70 -12.27 -1.73
N GLY A 164 -18.94 -11.05 -2.21
CA GLY A 164 -19.23 -10.81 -3.62
C GLY A 164 -18.08 -11.19 -4.56
N CYS A 165 -16.83 -11.14 -4.07
CA CYS A 165 -15.62 -11.51 -4.80
C CYS A 165 -15.31 -13.01 -4.82
N ALA A 166 -15.82 -13.77 -3.84
CA ALA A 166 -15.48 -15.17 -3.56
C ALA A 166 -15.48 -16.10 -4.79
N GLU A 167 -16.53 -16.02 -5.61
CA GLU A 167 -16.70 -16.96 -6.71
C GLU A 167 -15.87 -16.60 -7.96
N GLY A 168 -15.24 -15.43 -8.02
CA GLY A 168 -14.44 -14.98 -9.18
C GLY A 168 -15.19 -14.92 -10.52
N LYS A 169 -16.51 -15.13 -10.53
CA LYS A 169 -17.34 -15.24 -11.74
C LYS A 169 -17.75 -13.88 -12.32
N ALA A 170 -17.66 -12.79 -11.54
CA ALA A 170 -18.05 -11.46 -11.96
C ALA A 170 -17.32 -10.37 -11.16
N ALA A 171 -17.10 -9.20 -11.77
CA ALA A 171 -16.49 -8.08 -11.08
C ALA A 171 -17.39 -7.58 -9.95
N CYS A 172 -16.82 -7.40 -8.75
CA CYS A 172 -17.49 -6.82 -7.60
C CYS A 172 -16.90 -5.44 -7.32
N MET A 173 -17.75 -4.42 -7.20
CA MET A 173 -17.34 -3.04 -6.97
C MET A 173 -17.84 -2.57 -5.61
N LEU A 174 -16.94 -1.95 -4.84
CA LEU A 174 -17.27 -1.24 -3.60
C LEU A 174 -17.17 0.27 -3.86
N THR A 175 -18.24 1.01 -3.62
CA THR A 175 -18.27 2.45 -3.86
C THR A 175 -17.80 3.22 -2.62
N GLY A 176 -16.69 3.96 -2.75
CA GLY A 176 -16.19 4.82 -1.67
C GLY A 176 -17.20 5.91 -1.30
N GLY A 177 -17.45 6.08 -0.01
CA GLY A 177 -18.37 7.09 0.54
C GLY A 177 -19.80 6.58 0.80
N THR A 178 -20.40 5.83 -0.13
CA THR A 178 -21.72 5.22 0.11
C THR A 178 -21.62 3.82 0.73
N TRP A 179 -20.45 3.17 0.59
CA TRP A 179 -20.20 1.80 1.03
C TRP A 179 -21.16 0.77 0.38
N GLU A 180 -21.63 1.08 -0.82
CA GLU A 180 -22.47 0.17 -1.62
C GLU A 180 -21.63 -0.86 -2.36
N VAL A 181 -22.08 -2.12 -2.34
CA VAL A 181 -21.46 -3.23 -3.05
C VAL A 181 -22.32 -3.62 -4.24
N LYS A 182 -21.74 -3.61 -5.45
CA LYS A 182 -22.45 -3.91 -6.71
C LYS A 182 -21.74 -5.00 -7.51
N GLY A 183 -22.52 -5.84 -8.17
CA GLY A 183 -22.00 -6.87 -9.08
C GLY A 183 -21.74 -8.20 -8.36
N GLY A 184 -20.53 -8.74 -8.46
CA GLY A 184 -20.12 -9.98 -7.81
C GLY A 184 -20.98 -11.19 -8.17
N ARG A 185 -20.98 -12.21 -7.29
CA ARG A 185 -21.70 -13.49 -7.54
C ARG A 185 -23.19 -13.32 -7.89
N LEU A 186 -23.90 -12.35 -7.30
CA LEU A 186 -25.33 -12.13 -7.54
C LEU A 186 -25.65 -11.27 -8.76
N LYS A 187 -24.66 -10.61 -9.38
CA LYS A 187 -24.85 -9.68 -10.52
C LYS A 187 -25.87 -8.55 -10.28
N ARG A 188 -26.11 -8.20 -9.02
CA ARG A 188 -26.97 -7.10 -8.56
C ARG A 188 -26.30 -6.37 -7.40
N ASP A 189 -27.00 -5.43 -6.78
CA ASP A 189 -26.54 -4.83 -5.53
C ASP A 189 -26.54 -5.91 -4.42
N HIS A 190 -25.41 -6.01 -3.71
CA HIS A 190 -25.24 -6.91 -2.58
C HIS A 190 -25.45 -6.15 -1.29
N THR A 191 -26.14 -6.81 -0.38
CA THR A 191 -26.38 -6.34 0.98
C THR A 191 -25.81 -7.34 1.96
N LEU A 192 -25.62 -6.91 3.21
CA LEU A 192 -25.12 -7.81 4.25
C LEU A 192 -26.05 -9.01 4.50
N GLU A 193 -27.36 -8.87 4.22
CA GLU A 193 -28.34 -9.96 4.35
C GLU A 193 -28.21 -11.01 3.23
N ASP A 194 -27.49 -10.70 2.16
CA ASP A 194 -27.20 -11.69 1.12
C ASP A 194 -26.05 -12.63 1.51
N VAL A 195 -25.28 -12.27 2.55
CA VAL A 195 -24.09 -12.98 2.99
C VAL A 195 -24.47 -14.09 3.97
N PRO A 196 -23.90 -15.31 3.85
CA PRO A 196 -24.15 -16.38 4.82
C PRO A 196 -23.83 -15.96 6.25
N THR A 197 -24.76 -16.18 7.18
CA THR A 197 -24.63 -15.76 8.59
C THR A 197 -23.38 -16.32 9.27
N CYS A 198 -23.01 -17.56 8.96
CA CYS A 198 -21.79 -18.18 9.46
C CYS A 198 -20.54 -17.38 9.07
N TYR A 199 -20.46 -16.97 7.81
CA TYR A 199 -19.35 -16.18 7.30
C TYR A 199 -19.32 -14.78 7.93
N VAL A 200 -20.47 -14.14 8.14
CA VAL A 200 -20.54 -12.85 8.85
C VAL A 200 -20.03 -13.00 10.29
N ARG A 201 -20.41 -14.08 10.99
CA ARG A 201 -19.94 -14.38 12.34
C ARG A 201 -18.42 -14.55 12.40
N ASP A 202 -17.83 -15.29 11.45
CA ASP A 202 -16.38 -15.48 11.37
C ASP A 202 -15.65 -14.15 11.17
N ARG A 203 -16.16 -13.30 10.26
CA ARG A 203 -15.58 -11.98 10.01
C ARG A 203 -15.72 -11.02 11.17
N ILE A 204 -16.82 -11.08 11.92
CA ILE A 204 -16.96 -10.30 13.16
C ILE A 204 -15.99 -10.81 14.23
N MET A 205 -15.82 -12.12 14.39
CA MET A 205 -14.86 -12.67 15.35
C MET A 205 -13.42 -12.28 15.02
N ASP A 206 -13.03 -12.36 13.74
CA ASP A 206 -11.72 -11.92 13.25
C ASP A 206 -11.51 -10.41 13.51
N TYR A 207 -12.53 -9.58 13.21
CA TYR A 207 -12.49 -8.15 13.51
C TYR A 207 -12.29 -7.87 15.01
N ILE A 208 -13.03 -8.57 15.89
CA ILE A 208 -12.86 -8.42 17.34
C ILE A 208 -11.45 -8.84 17.78
N ASN A 209 -10.93 -9.93 17.23
CA ASN A 209 -9.59 -10.42 17.55
C ASN A 209 -8.49 -9.43 17.14
N LYS A 210 -8.63 -8.78 15.98
CA LYS A 210 -7.57 -7.93 15.40
C LYS A 210 -7.66 -6.45 15.81
N LEU A 211 -8.86 -5.89 15.84
CA LEU A 211 -9.05 -4.43 15.82
C LEU A 211 -9.76 -3.86 17.05
N VAL A 212 -10.44 -4.69 17.85
CA VAL A 212 -11.09 -4.23 19.08
C VAL A 212 -10.06 -4.19 20.23
N PRO A 213 -10.01 -3.13 21.05
CA PRO A 213 -9.13 -3.07 22.22
C PRO A 213 -9.34 -4.24 23.19
N GLU A 214 -8.27 -4.76 23.80
CA GLU A 214 -8.30 -5.95 24.66
C GLU A 214 -9.35 -5.86 25.77
N GLU A 215 -9.48 -4.70 26.40
CA GLU A 215 -10.44 -4.45 27.48
C GLU A 215 -11.92 -4.56 27.04
N LYS A 216 -12.19 -4.46 25.73
CA LYS A 216 -13.54 -4.57 25.16
C LYS A 216 -13.81 -5.91 24.47
N LYS A 217 -12.79 -6.71 24.14
CA LYS A 217 -12.94 -7.95 23.35
C LYS A 217 -13.93 -8.92 23.98
N THR A 218 -13.79 -9.20 25.28
CA THR A 218 -14.67 -10.15 25.98
C THR A 218 -16.14 -9.69 25.97
N ALA A 219 -16.39 -8.40 26.22
CA ALA A 219 -17.74 -7.84 26.19
C ALA A 219 -18.33 -7.87 24.77
N ALA A 220 -17.53 -7.54 23.76
CA ALA A 220 -17.94 -7.58 22.35
C ALA A 220 -18.32 -9.00 21.90
N ARG A 221 -17.49 -10.01 22.21
CA ARG A 221 -17.77 -11.41 21.88
C ARG A 221 -19.07 -11.88 22.52
N LYS A 222 -19.28 -11.62 23.81
CA LYS A 222 -20.51 -11.99 24.53
C LYS A 222 -21.76 -11.30 23.98
N ALA A 223 -21.64 -10.05 23.57
CA ALA A 223 -22.76 -9.30 23.00
C ALA A 223 -23.20 -9.86 21.64
N VAL A 224 -22.24 -10.11 20.75
CA VAL A 224 -22.51 -10.62 19.39
C VAL A 224 -22.97 -12.08 19.46
N PHE A 225 -22.18 -12.93 20.11
CA PHE A 225 -22.34 -14.39 20.16
C PHE A 225 -23.05 -14.84 21.45
N SER A 226 -24.18 -14.21 21.76
CA SER A 226 -24.96 -14.50 22.96
C SER A 226 -25.55 -15.92 23.00
N ASP A 227 -25.46 -16.66 21.89
CA ASP A 227 -25.85 -18.06 21.77
C ASP A 227 -24.74 -19.04 22.21
N LEU A 228 -23.53 -18.56 22.46
CA LEU A 228 -22.37 -19.34 22.89
C LEU A 228 -22.04 -19.07 24.35
N ASN A 229 -21.53 -20.07 25.07
CA ASN A 229 -20.99 -19.88 26.41
C ASN A 229 -19.53 -19.36 26.37
N ASP A 230 -18.99 -18.99 27.54
CA ASP A 230 -17.65 -18.40 27.64
C ASP A 230 -16.53 -19.31 27.10
N ASP A 231 -16.60 -20.62 27.36
CA ASP A 231 -15.61 -21.59 26.88
C ASP A 231 -15.68 -21.74 25.35
N GLU A 232 -16.89 -21.76 24.80
CA GLU A 232 -17.13 -21.82 23.36
C GLU A 232 -16.69 -20.55 22.64
N ILE A 233 -16.93 -19.37 23.23
CA ILE A 233 -16.44 -18.10 22.70
C ILE A 233 -14.91 -18.10 22.63
N ASN A 234 -14.24 -18.59 23.67
CA ASN A 234 -12.78 -18.67 23.71
C ASN A 234 -12.25 -19.65 22.67
N ALA A 235 -12.87 -20.83 22.55
CA ALA A 235 -12.51 -21.82 21.53
C ALA A 235 -12.71 -21.25 20.11
N TYR A 236 -13.85 -20.60 19.86
CA TYR A 236 -14.14 -19.99 18.56
C TYR A 236 -13.14 -18.87 18.21
N SER A 237 -12.84 -17.99 19.17
CA SER A 237 -11.86 -16.92 19.01
C SER A 237 -10.46 -17.46 18.66
N ALA A 238 -10.04 -18.55 19.32
CA ALA A 238 -8.75 -19.19 19.06
C ALA A 238 -8.69 -19.83 17.66
N MET A 239 -9.73 -20.55 17.24
CA MET A 239 -9.80 -21.18 15.91
C MET A 239 -9.69 -20.14 14.78
N ILE A 240 -10.42 -19.03 14.90
CA ILE A 240 -10.37 -17.94 13.90
C ILE A 240 -8.99 -17.27 13.88
N ALA A 241 -8.35 -17.10 15.03
CA ALA A 241 -7.00 -16.54 15.09
C ALA A 241 -5.96 -17.48 14.45
N GLU A 242 -6.07 -18.79 14.66
CA GLU A 242 -5.21 -19.79 14.03
C GLU A 242 -5.38 -19.81 12.51
N GLU A 243 -6.62 -19.78 12.01
CA GLU A 243 -6.91 -19.71 10.57
C GLU A 243 -6.35 -18.42 9.94
N ALA A 244 -6.53 -17.28 10.61
CA ALA A 244 -5.97 -16.02 10.15
C ALA A 244 -4.44 -16.05 10.09
N ALA A 245 -3.79 -16.61 11.11
CA ALA A 245 -2.33 -16.76 11.14
C ALA A 245 -1.83 -17.73 10.07
N ALA A 246 -2.55 -18.83 9.80
CA ALA A 246 -2.24 -19.75 8.73
C ALA A 246 -2.33 -19.08 7.35
N ALA A 247 -3.39 -18.31 7.10
CA ALA A 247 -3.56 -17.55 5.86
C ALA A 247 -2.48 -16.47 5.67
N GLU A 248 -2.08 -15.79 6.75
CA GLU A 248 -1.00 -14.80 6.73
C GLU A 248 0.36 -15.46 6.44
N ASN A 249 0.67 -16.57 7.09
CA ASN A 249 1.88 -17.35 6.81
C ASN A 249 1.94 -17.88 5.38
N GLU A 250 0.83 -18.40 4.85
CA GLU A 250 0.74 -18.84 3.45
C GLU A 250 0.93 -17.67 2.48
N SER A 251 0.40 -16.48 2.81
CA SER A 251 0.60 -15.26 2.01
C SER A 251 2.04 -14.75 2.05
N MET A 252 2.74 -14.91 3.17
CA MET A 252 4.16 -14.58 3.31
C MET A 252 5.07 -15.61 2.62
N GLU A 253 4.72 -16.89 2.62
CA GLU A 253 5.50 -17.96 1.98
C GLU A 253 5.45 -17.84 0.43
N VAL A 254 4.37 -17.26 -0.10
CA VAL A 254 4.22 -16.95 -1.54
C VAL A 254 4.90 -15.63 -1.95
N LEU A 255 5.36 -14.80 -0.99
CA LEU A 255 6.29 -13.70 -1.28
C LEU A 255 7.71 -14.26 -1.33
N PRO A 256 8.36 -14.32 -2.51
CA PRO A 256 9.64 -14.99 -2.60
C PRO A 256 10.67 -14.22 -1.77
N ALA A 257 11.36 -14.96 -0.89
CA ALA A 257 12.57 -14.55 -0.20
C ALA A 257 13.43 -13.71 -1.15
N GLN A 258 13.44 -12.40 -0.91
CA GLN A 258 14.32 -11.49 -1.63
C GLN A 258 15.74 -12.02 -1.46
N ARG A 259 16.46 -12.11 -2.58
CA ARG A 259 17.90 -12.38 -2.57
C ARG A 259 18.53 -11.42 -1.55
N LYS A 260 18.99 -11.96 -0.44
CA LYS A 260 19.91 -11.30 0.48
C LYS A 260 21.23 -11.06 -0.29
N SER A 261 21.29 -10.02 -1.13
CA SER A 261 22.42 -9.11 -0.94
C SER A 261 22.25 -8.66 0.49
N GLN A 262 23.21 -8.96 1.38
CA GLN A 262 23.14 -8.49 2.76
C GLN A 262 22.67 -7.03 2.70
N PRO A 263 21.45 -6.71 3.17
CA PRO A 263 21.09 -5.33 3.35
C PRO A 263 22.14 -4.85 4.34
N GLN A 264 23.03 -3.97 3.89
CA GLN A 264 23.60 -3.07 4.88
C GLN A 264 22.39 -2.36 5.48
N ASP A 265 22.32 -2.43 6.79
CA ASP A 265 21.25 -1.83 7.54
C ASP A 265 21.17 -0.35 7.15
N SER A 266 19.98 0.13 6.80
CA SER A 266 19.83 1.55 6.45
C SER A 266 20.27 2.45 7.61
N GLU A 267 20.24 1.92 8.84
CA GLU A 267 20.81 2.53 10.04
C GLU A 267 22.34 2.69 9.97
N GLU A 268 23.07 1.69 9.45
CA GLU A 268 24.53 1.76 9.27
C GLU A 268 24.91 2.91 8.31
N LEU A 269 24.10 3.14 7.28
CA LEU A 269 24.32 4.24 6.33
C LEU A 269 24.10 5.62 6.96
N LEU A 270 23.28 5.73 8.00
CA LEU A 270 23.12 6.99 8.73
C LEU A 270 24.38 7.31 9.55
N CYS A 271 25.06 6.31 10.09
CA CYS A 271 26.30 6.53 10.84
C CYS A 271 27.36 7.28 10.00
N ASP A 272 27.41 7.00 8.70
CA ASP A 272 28.36 7.63 7.78
C ASP A 272 27.99 9.07 7.36
N ILE A 273 26.78 9.55 7.65
CA ILE A 273 26.34 10.90 7.29
C ILE A 273 26.91 11.91 8.28
N ASP A 274 27.56 12.94 7.75
CA ASP A 274 28.03 14.09 8.52
C ASP A 274 26.83 14.88 9.05
N ASP A 275 26.61 14.82 10.36
CA ASP A 275 25.56 15.52 11.07
C ASP A 275 26.01 16.90 11.57
N THR A 276 27.21 17.36 11.23
CA THR A 276 27.74 18.70 11.58
C THR A 276 27.51 19.74 10.49
N VAL A 277 26.95 19.32 9.34
CA VAL A 277 26.62 20.18 8.20
C VAL A 277 25.72 21.35 8.62
N ASP A 278 26.05 22.56 8.16
CA ASP A 278 25.22 23.75 8.34
C ASP A 278 23.93 23.59 7.54
N LEU A 279 22.79 23.61 8.23
CA LEU A 279 21.46 23.50 7.61
C LEU A 279 20.89 24.85 7.17
N THR A 280 21.69 25.92 7.21
CA THR A 280 21.26 27.23 6.71
C THR A 280 20.95 27.13 5.21
N PRO A 281 19.75 27.55 4.75
CA PRO A 281 19.41 27.50 3.34
C PRO A 281 20.39 28.30 2.48
N HIS A 282 20.75 27.77 1.32
CA HIS A 282 21.60 28.48 0.35
C HIS A 282 20.91 29.73 -0.19
N ALA A 283 21.70 30.72 -0.60
CA ALA A 283 21.16 31.95 -1.20
C ALA A 283 20.55 31.70 -2.59
N GLU A 284 21.09 30.73 -3.33
CA GLU A 284 20.63 30.35 -4.66
C GLU A 284 19.93 28.98 -4.61
N PRO A 285 18.80 28.81 -5.33
CA PRO A 285 18.09 27.55 -5.35
C PRO A 285 18.84 26.49 -6.17
N VAL A 286 18.82 25.26 -5.67
CA VAL A 286 19.25 24.05 -6.35
C VAL A 286 18.25 23.74 -7.48
N VAL A 287 18.75 23.71 -8.72
CA VAL A 287 17.91 23.53 -9.92
C VAL A 287 17.19 22.18 -9.91
N ARG A 288 15.86 22.20 -9.94
CA ARG A 288 15.03 21.00 -10.14
C ARG A 288 15.17 20.52 -11.58
N GLN A 289 15.60 19.27 -11.78
CA GLN A 289 15.80 18.75 -13.14
C GLN A 289 14.49 18.34 -13.86
N LYS A 290 13.36 18.20 -13.16
CA LYS A 290 12.10 17.75 -13.77
C LYS A 290 10.89 18.56 -13.29
N PRO A 291 9.94 18.89 -14.19
CA PRO A 291 8.69 19.53 -13.80
C PRO A 291 7.84 18.56 -12.97
N ARG A 292 7.48 19.01 -11.75
CA ARG A 292 6.50 18.47 -10.80
C ARG A 292 6.39 16.93 -10.75
N ARG A 293 7.15 16.32 -9.82
CA ARG A 293 6.86 14.96 -9.37
C ARG A 293 5.52 14.92 -8.62
N LYS A 294 4.88 13.75 -8.60
CA LYS A 294 3.66 13.55 -7.81
C LYS A 294 3.97 13.79 -6.33
N PRO A 295 3.10 14.51 -5.60
CA PRO A 295 3.33 14.85 -4.21
C PRO A 295 3.39 13.61 -3.32
N ILE A 296 4.03 13.77 -2.15
CA ILE A 296 3.97 12.79 -1.06
C ILE A 296 2.52 12.63 -0.60
N LEU A 297 2.09 11.37 -0.45
CA LEU A 297 0.74 11.01 -0.03
C LEU A 297 0.58 10.82 1.47
N HIS A 298 1.66 10.56 2.21
CA HIS A 298 1.61 10.32 3.66
C HIS A 298 1.80 11.57 4.49
N SER A 299 1.50 11.45 5.79
CA SER A 299 1.76 12.49 6.78
C SER A 299 3.26 12.74 6.92
N VAL A 300 3.62 14.00 7.13
CA VAL A 300 4.96 14.43 7.56
C VAL A 300 5.07 14.60 9.08
N VAL A 301 3.97 14.34 9.81
CA VAL A 301 3.86 14.40 11.27
C VAL A 301 3.90 12.99 11.85
N TRP A 302 3.06 12.11 11.32
CA TRP A 302 2.89 10.74 11.79
C TRP A 302 3.65 9.72 10.93
N PRO A 303 4.37 8.77 11.54
CA PRO A 303 4.96 7.64 10.83
C PRO A 303 3.86 6.82 10.12
N PRO A 304 4.13 6.27 8.92
CA PRO A 304 3.13 5.54 8.15
C PRO A 304 2.52 4.33 8.84
N HIS A 305 3.25 3.68 9.76
CA HIS A 305 2.74 2.55 10.53
C HIS A 305 1.72 2.97 11.60
N PHE A 306 1.72 4.23 12.04
CA PHE A 306 0.69 4.78 12.92
C PHE A 306 -0.45 5.41 12.14
N ASN A 307 -0.14 6.24 11.14
CA ASN A 307 -1.15 6.92 10.35
C ASN A 307 -0.64 7.22 8.93
N GLN A 308 -1.26 6.57 7.95
CA GLN A 308 -0.92 6.75 6.55
C GLN A 308 -1.50 8.05 5.95
N ASN A 309 -2.50 8.66 6.58
CA ASN A 309 -3.21 9.79 6.00
C ASN A 309 -2.63 11.12 6.50
N PRO A 310 -2.35 12.09 5.60
CA PRO A 310 -1.98 13.43 6.02
C PRO A 310 -3.12 14.09 6.79
N LEU A 311 -2.78 14.79 7.87
CA LEU A 311 -3.70 15.63 8.61
C LEU A 311 -4.32 16.68 7.67
N PRO A 312 -5.54 17.16 7.95
CA PRO A 312 -6.20 18.15 7.09
C PRO A 312 -5.36 19.40 6.82
N VAL A 313 -4.58 19.87 7.80
CA VAL A 313 -3.69 21.04 7.67
C VAL A 313 -2.52 20.77 6.72
N GLU A 314 -2.00 19.55 6.67
CA GLU A 314 -0.90 19.17 5.78
C GLU A 314 -1.33 19.24 4.31
N ARG A 315 -2.59 18.89 4.02
CA ARG A 315 -3.16 18.91 2.66
C ARG A 315 -3.29 20.32 2.10
N LEU A 316 -3.24 21.35 2.95
CA LEU A 316 -3.32 22.76 2.55
C LEU A 316 -1.95 23.33 2.16
N VAL A 317 -0.86 22.59 2.41
CA VAL A 317 0.50 23.05 2.10
C VAL A 317 0.77 22.87 0.60
N ASN A 318 0.93 23.99 -0.11
CA ASN A 318 1.34 23.95 -1.51
C ASN A 318 2.87 23.75 -1.64
N VAL A 319 3.28 22.71 -2.36
CA VAL A 319 4.69 22.32 -2.57
C VAL A 319 5.23 22.88 -3.91
N ASP A 320 5.06 24.18 -4.11
CA ASP A 320 5.56 24.90 -5.29
C ASP A 320 6.84 25.71 -5.00
N GLY A 321 7.65 25.24 -4.05
CA GLY A 321 8.90 25.91 -3.64
C GLY A 321 10.12 25.51 -4.47
N ASP A 322 11.12 26.39 -4.47
CA ASP A 322 12.48 26.06 -4.89
C ASP A 322 13.23 25.30 -3.79
N ILE A 323 14.23 24.51 -4.20
CA ILE A 323 15.04 23.71 -3.28
C ILE A 323 16.23 24.55 -2.82
N TYR A 324 16.25 25.00 -1.57
CA TYR A 324 17.39 25.77 -1.03
C TYR A 324 18.37 24.93 -0.21
N HIS A 325 18.14 23.62 -0.11
CA HIS A 325 19.01 22.70 0.60
C HIS A 325 19.71 21.75 -0.37
N ASP A 326 21.01 21.58 -0.23
CA ASP A 326 21.79 20.66 -1.05
C ASP A 326 21.68 19.20 -0.56
N CYS A 327 22.33 18.26 -1.26
CA CYS A 327 22.24 16.84 -0.93
C CYS A 327 22.84 16.47 0.44
N ASP A 328 23.91 17.16 0.88
CA ASP A 328 24.52 16.91 2.19
C ASP A 328 23.59 17.43 3.30
N GLN A 329 23.02 18.62 3.12
CA GLN A 329 22.05 19.20 4.06
C GLN A 329 20.82 18.29 4.22
N ILE A 330 20.23 17.83 3.11
CA ILE A 330 19.07 16.91 3.17
C ILE A 330 19.44 15.60 3.88
N ARG A 331 20.62 15.01 3.60
CA ARG A 331 21.07 13.80 4.31
C ARG A 331 21.24 14.04 5.81
N ALA A 332 21.84 15.15 6.21
CA ALA A 332 21.99 15.53 7.61
C ALA A 332 20.63 15.75 8.30
N MET A 333 19.66 16.34 7.60
CA MET A 333 18.28 16.48 8.10
C MET A 333 17.62 15.13 8.35
N ILE A 334 17.76 14.16 7.42
CA ILE A 334 17.24 12.79 7.60
C ILE A 334 17.82 12.16 8.87
N LYS A 335 19.14 12.21 9.02
CA LYS A 335 19.83 11.65 10.18
C LYS A 335 19.33 12.27 11.49
N ARG A 336 19.37 13.61 11.61
CA ARG A 336 18.93 14.32 12.81
C ARG A 336 17.42 14.17 13.09
N PHE A 337 16.62 13.95 12.05
CA PHE A 337 15.19 13.70 12.18
C PHE A 337 14.91 12.32 12.78
N VAL A 338 15.57 11.28 12.26
CA VAL A 338 15.43 9.88 12.70
C VAL A 338 16.06 9.68 14.08
N GLU A 339 17.30 10.12 14.30
CA GLU A 339 18.01 9.90 15.57
C GLU A 339 17.44 10.71 16.73
N GLY A 340 16.81 11.85 16.45
CA GLY A 340 16.25 12.73 17.48
C GLY A 340 14.78 12.46 17.82
N GLY A 341 14.12 11.50 17.17
CA GLY A 341 12.65 11.38 17.18
C GLY A 341 12.15 9.95 17.32
N MET A 342 10.82 9.78 17.16
CA MET A 342 10.16 8.46 17.21
C MET A 342 10.16 7.72 15.86
N TRP A 343 10.78 8.29 14.84
CA TRP A 343 10.73 7.78 13.47
C TRP A 343 11.89 6.82 13.23
N SER A 344 11.62 5.62 12.70
CA SER A 344 12.68 4.80 12.12
C SER A 344 13.08 5.31 10.74
N ILE A 345 14.26 4.90 10.25
CA ILE A 345 14.70 5.22 8.89
C ILE A 345 13.76 4.63 7.82
N ASP A 346 13.18 3.45 8.10
CA ASP A 346 12.21 2.83 7.22
C ASP A 346 10.86 3.55 7.23
N ASP A 347 10.42 4.07 8.38
CA ASP A 347 9.22 4.92 8.44
C ASP A 347 9.38 6.18 7.62
N PHE A 348 10.53 6.83 7.75
CA PHE A 348 10.86 7.99 6.96
C PHE A 348 10.80 7.65 5.46
N ARG A 349 11.44 6.55 5.04
CA ARG A 349 11.41 6.07 3.64
C ARG A 349 9.97 5.81 3.17
N LEU A 350 9.17 5.10 3.96
CA LEU A 350 7.78 4.78 3.64
C LEU A 350 6.93 6.05 3.52
N ALA A 351 7.19 7.07 4.34
CA ALA A 351 6.48 8.35 4.25
C ALA A 351 6.74 9.08 2.92
N LEU A 352 7.82 8.78 2.20
CA LEU A 352 8.10 9.35 0.87
C LEU A 352 7.23 8.74 -0.26
N THR A 353 6.23 7.94 0.06
CA THR A 353 5.36 7.29 -0.94
C THR A 353 4.52 8.29 -1.71
N THR A 354 4.40 8.03 -3.02
CA THR A 354 3.68 8.87 -3.97
C THR A 354 2.59 8.06 -4.67
N ALA A 355 1.68 8.71 -5.41
CA ALA A 355 0.75 8.02 -6.31
C ALA A 355 1.42 7.31 -7.50
N ALA A 356 2.75 7.28 -7.58
CA ALA A 356 3.53 6.46 -8.52
C ALA A 356 4.18 5.25 -7.83
N GLY A 357 3.88 5.02 -6.55
CA GLY A 357 4.47 3.98 -5.70
C GLY A 357 5.50 4.52 -4.72
N GLU A 358 6.00 3.60 -3.90
CA GLU A 358 6.98 3.83 -2.84
C GLU A 358 8.38 4.09 -3.40
N VAL A 359 9.25 4.67 -2.58
CA VAL A 359 10.68 4.70 -2.86
C VAL A 359 11.26 3.36 -2.43
N SER A 360 11.81 2.59 -3.38
CA SER A 360 12.49 1.34 -3.04
C SER A 360 13.68 1.59 -2.12
N ILE A 361 13.93 0.66 -1.21
CA ILE A 361 15.06 0.72 -0.26
C ILE A 361 16.39 0.92 -0.99
N GLU A 362 16.59 0.25 -2.12
CA GLU A 362 17.81 0.38 -2.92
C GLU A 362 18.04 1.81 -3.44
N HIS A 363 16.99 2.47 -3.94
CA HIS A 363 17.10 3.86 -4.42
C HIS A 363 17.32 4.84 -3.28
N PHE A 364 16.70 4.58 -2.12
CA PHE A 364 16.89 5.40 -0.94
C PHE A 364 18.32 5.26 -0.39
N ASN A 365 18.80 4.03 -0.22
CA ASN A 365 20.15 3.73 0.25
C ASN A 365 21.23 4.23 -0.73
N THR A 366 20.95 4.20 -2.03
CA THR A 366 21.83 4.83 -3.05
C THR A 366 21.98 6.33 -2.81
N PHE A 367 20.89 7.03 -2.48
CA PHE A 367 20.95 8.45 -2.14
C PHE A 367 21.75 8.70 -0.86
N LEU A 368 21.52 7.91 0.20
CA LEU A 368 22.25 8.04 1.48
C LEU A 368 23.77 7.79 1.33
N ARG A 369 24.17 6.89 0.42
CA ARG A 369 25.58 6.56 0.15
C ARG A 369 26.34 7.65 -0.60
N HIS A 370 25.66 8.49 -1.37
CA HIS A 370 26.34 9.60 -2.05
C HIS A 370 26.95 10.56 -1.02
N LYS A 371 28.06 11.21 -1.37
CA LYS A 371 28.76 12.20 -0.54
C LYS A 371 28.99 13.47 -1.34
N GLY A 372 28.82 14.64 -0.73
CA GLY A 372 29.00 15.93 -1.37
C GLY A 372 27.68 16.60 -1.77
N PRO A 373 27.67 17.94 -1.91
CA PRO A 373 26.45 18.73 -1.93
C PRO A 373 25.61 18.55 -3.20
N ARG A 374 26.23 18.08 -4.29
CA ARG A 374 25.56 17.87 -5.59
C ARG A 374 25.38 16.41 -5.95
N ASN A 375 25.97 15.49 -5.17
CA ASN A 375 25.93 14.07 -5.45
C ASN A 375 24.64 13.49 -4.88
N GLY A 376 23.72 13.14 -5.78
CA GLY A 376 22.36 12.71 -5.43
C GLY A 376 21.25 13.65 -5.91
N ILE A 377 21.59 14.80 -6.51
CA ILE A 377 20.60 15.80 -6.98
C ILE A 377 19.62 15.23 -8.03
N ARG A 378 20.03 14.17 -8.74
CA ARG A 378 19.20 13.47 -9.73
C ARG A 378 18.36 12.33 -9.13
N CYS A 379 18.62 11.96 -7.88
CA CYS A 379 17.93 10.86 -7.21
C CYS A 379 16.48 11.24 -6.93
N LYS A 380 15.55 10.29 -7.14
CA LYS A 380 14.14 10.48 -6.75
C LYS A 380 14.00 10.75 -5.25
N ALA A 381 14.82 10.09 -4.44
CA ALA A 381 14.84 10.25 -3.00
C ALA A 381 15.12 11.70 -2.59
N PHE A 382 16.08 12.39 -3.23
CA PHE A 382 16.42 13.78 -2.90
C PHE A 382 15.22 14.73 -2.98
N ASP A 383 14.52 14.73 -4.13
CA ASP A 383 13.35 15.60 -4.35
C ASP A 383 12.23 15.35 -3.32
N LEU A 384 12.00 14.07 -2.98
CA LEU A 384 10.95 13.69 -2.03
C LEU A 384 11.35 14.00 -0.58
N CYS A 385 12.61 13.76 -0.21
CA CYS A 385 13.10 14.15 1.13
C CYS A 385 13.00 15.66 1.32
N TRP A 386 13.37 16.45 0.30
CA TRP A 386 13.17 17.89 0.34
C TRP A 386 11.69 18.24 0.50
N GLU A 387 10.78 17.63 -0.27
CA GLU A 387 9.34 17.92 -0.17
C GLU A 387 8.81 17.62 1.23
N PHE A 388 9.24 16.51 1.84
CA PHE A 388 8.90 16.13 3.21
C PHE A 388 9.28 17.24 4.19
N PHE A 389 10.55 17.67 4.18
CA PHE A 389 11.03 18.70 5.09
C PHE A 389 10.46 20.08 4.80
N TYR A 390 10.25 20.41 3.53
CA TYR A 390 9.59 21.66 3.12
C TYR A 390 8.17 21.74 3.66
N ARG A 391 7.41 20.63 3.64
CA ARG A 391 6.09 20.60 4.28
C ARG A 391 6.18 20.85 5.78
N ARG A 392 7.11 20.19 6.48
CA ARG A 392 7.34 20.43 7.91
C ARG A 392 7.69 21.89 8.20
N GLU A 393 8.57 22.50 7.41
CA GLU A 393 8.92 23.91 7.53
C GLU A 393 7.72 24.83 7.34
N LYS A 394 6.87 24.58 6.33
CA LYS A 394 5.65 25.37 6.09
C LYS A 394 4.60 25.22 7.18
N LEU A 395 4.60 24.07 7.85
CA LEU A 395 3.82 23.82 9.05
C LEU A 395 4.49 24.41 10.30
N SER A 396 5.68 25.00 10.14
CA SER A 396 6.58 25.49 11.19
C SER A 396 6.80 24.46 12.30
N LEU A 397 7.06 23.22 11.86
CA LEU A 397 7.48 22.10 12.68
C LEU A 397 9.02 21.99 12.69
N PRO A 398 9.61 21.36 13.71
CA PRO A 398 11.04 21.11 13.74
C PRO A 398 11.48 20.26 12.55
N LEU A 399 12.64 20.59 11.97
CA LEU A 399 13.25 19.78 10.90
C LEU A 399 14.05 18.59 11.45
N THR A 400 14.25 18.55 12.76
CA THR A 400 15.04 17.56 13.49
C THR A 400 14.28 17.08 14.72
N GLY A 401 14.47 15.82 15.11
CA GLY A 401 13.87 15.22 16.29
C GLY A 401 12.36 15.34 16.38
N ALA A 402 11.65 14.77 15.40
CA ALA A 402 10.19 14.82 15.39
C ALA A 402 9.58 13.91 16.44
N ASP A 403 8.69 14.51 17.23
CA ASP A 403 7.78 13.81 18.12
C ASP A 403 6.35 14.07 17.60
N PRO A 404 5.71 13.06 17.00
CA PRO A 404 4.34 13.15 16.49
C PRO A 404 3.33 13.75 17.46
N CYS A 405 3.41 13.42 18.76
CA CYS A 405 2.47 13.94 19.77
C CYS A 405 2.67 15.44 19.94
N THR A 406 3.91 15.86 20.14
CA THR A 406 4.27 17.28 20.29
C THR A 406 3.97 18.08 19.00
N ASP A 407 4.26 17.51 17.84
CA ASP A 407 4.01 18.14 16.54
C ASP A 407 2.51 18.34 16.27
N GLU A 408 1.67 17.35 16.58
CA GLU A 408 0.22 17.47 16.44
C GLU A 408 -0.36 18.52 17.40
N ASP A 409 0.08 18.54 18.67
CA ASP A 409 -0.33 19.55 19.64
C ASP A 409 0.02 20.97 19.17
N LEU A 410 1.21 21.17 18.58
CA LEU A 410 1.63 22.45 18.00
C LEU A 410 0.73 22.88 16.84
N LEU A 411 0.28 21.94 16.02
CA LEU A 411 -0.64 22.21 14.91
C LEU A 411 -2.04 22.54 15.42
N GLU A 412 -2.55 21.82 16.42
CA GLU A 412 -3.83 22.09 17.04
C GLU A 412 -3.86 23.47 17.71
N GLU A 413 -2.85 23.80 18.51
CA GLU A 413 -2.71 25.09 19.18
C GLU A 413 -2.71 26.25 18.17
N ARG A 414 -2.06 26.06 17.02
CA ARG A 414 -2.09 27.04 15.93
C ARG A 414 -3.45 27.15 15.26
N ALA A 415 -4.13 26.02 15.05
CA ALA A 415 -5.48 26.02 14.50
C ALA A 415 -6.46 26.77 15.41
N LYS A 416 -6.35 26.59 16.73
CA LYS A 416 -7.13 27.30 17.76
C LYS A 416 -6.82 28.81 17.81
N LYS A 417 -5.56 29.21 17.55
CA LYS A 417 -5.11 30.61 17.59
C LYS A 417 -5.45 31.44 16.35
N ARG A 418 -5.95 30.85 15.25
CA ARG A 418 -6.47 31.64 14.14
C ARG A 418 -7.80 32.28 14.56
N PRO A 419 -7.86 33.60 14.78
CA PRO A 419 -9.14 34.25 15.06
C PRO A 419 -10.00 34.11 13.80
N ASN A 420 -11.27 33.79 13.96
CA ASN A 420 -12.27 33.87 12.90
C ASN A 420 -12.24 35.28 12.28
N ALA A 421 -11.48 35.46 11.20
CA ALA A 421 -11.48 36.66 10.37
C ALA A 421 -12.71 36.67 9.44
N ALA A 422 -13.87 36.46 10.03
CA ALA A 422 -15.17 36.55 9.38
C ALA A 422 -16.18 37.07 10.40
N GLY A 423 -16.27 38.40 10.51
CA GLY A 423 -17.38 39.05 11.20
C GLY A 423 -17.00 40.30 11.98
N ASP A 424 -16.63 41.39 11.29
CA ASP A 424 -17.23 42.68 11.64
C ASP A 424 -17.26 43.62 10.43
N ALA A 425 -18.31 43.46 9.63
CA ALA A 425 -18.77 44.48 8.70
C ALA A 425 -19.66 45.46 9.50
N GLY A 426 -19.03 46.33 10.27
CA GLY A 426 -19.67 47.44 10.98
C GLY A 426 -19.23 48.77 10.38
N GLY A 427 -20.00 49.28 9.42
CA GLY A 427 -19.70 50.55 8.76
C GLY A 427 -19.73 51.74 9.72
N SER A 428 -18.82 52.70 9.51
CA SER A 428 -19.15 54.11 9.74
C SER A 428 -18.33 55.01 8.83
N ARG A 429 -19.06 55.69 7.95
CA ARG A 429 -18.61 56.85 7.18
C ARG A 429 -18.28 57.97 8.17
N GLY A 430 -17.09 58.55 8.07
CA GLY A 430 -16.73 59.75 8.82
C GLY A 430 -15.50 60.41 8.22
N GLY A 431 -15.69 61.29 7.24
CA GLY A 431 -14.60 62.01 6.60
C GLY A 431 -13.91 63.01 7.52
N LYS A 432 -12.66 63.34 7.17
CA LYS A 432 -12.13 64.69 7.32
C LYS A 432 -10.97 64.90 6.35
N ARG A 433 -11.25 65.72 5.33
CA ARG A 433 -10.25 66.52 4.62
C ARG A 433 -9.39 67.26 5.65
N SER A 434 -8.08 67.12 5.54
CA SER A 434 -7.15 68.12 6.05
C SER A 434 -6.26 68.59 4.91
N ARG A 435 -6.37 69.89 4.62
CA ARG A 435 -5.44 70.64 3.78
C ARG A 435 -4.06 70.64 4.43
N ARG A 436 -3.03 70.36 3.66
CA ARG A 436 -1.90 71.30 3.48
C ARG A 436 -1.20 71.00 2.17
#